data_AF-A0A933C048-F1
#
_entry.id   AF-A0A933C048-F1
#
_cell.length_a   1.000
_cell.length_b   1.000
_cell.length_c   1.000
_cell.angle_alpha   90.00
_cell.angle_beta   90.00
_cell.angle_gamma   90.00
#
_symmetry.space_group_name_H-M   'P 1'
#
loop_
_entity.id
_entity.type
_entity.pdbx_description
1 polymer ?
#
loop_
_entity_poly.entity_id
_entity_poly.type
_entity_poly.pdbx_seq_one_letter_code
_entity_poly.pdbx_strand_id
1 'polypeptide(L)'
;MRPRWFGTMKFSGLVLALLLAAAAGRADAQDVLDQGGFVLRIGSDTLAIERFTRGAGVVRGELAVRMQGVRVAFTLGVQADEAVSRFELTVRRQAAPEDAPPEQRLTIAFQADSAVMES
;
A
#
# COMPACT_ATOMS: atom_id res chain seq x y z
N MET A 1 -56.57 -43.27 7.64
CA MET A 1 -55.83 -43.53 6.38
C MET A 1 -54.60 -42.63 6.33
N ARG A 2 -53.47 -43.22 5.91
CA ARG A 2 -52.06 -42.72 5.83
C ARG A 2 -51.84 -41.72 4.66
N PRO A 3 -50.63 -41.14 4.42
CA PRO A 3 -49.49 -40.79 5.28
C PRO A 3 -48.90 -39.37 5.04
N ARG A 4 -47.93 -39.02 5.89
CA ARG A 4 -46.95 -37.93 5.78
C ARG A 4 -46.19 -37.98 4.44
N TRP A 5 -45.99 -36.82 3.79
CA TRP A 5 -45.01 -36.70 2.70
C TRP A 5 -43.82 -35.85 3.17
N PHE A 6 -42.69 -36.52 3.39
CA PHE A 6 -41.36 -35.91 3.45
C PHE A 6 -40.94 -35.60 2.01
N GLY A 7 -40.98 -34.33 1.61
CA GLY A 7 -40.28 -33.86 0.42
C GLY A 7 -38.78 -33.83 0.73
N THR A 8 -38.06 -34.85 0.27
CA THR A 8 -36.59 -34.88 0.33
C THR A 8 -36.06 -33.82 -0.65
N MET A 9 -35.66 -32.65 -0.15
CA MET A 9 -34.93 -31.66 -0.95
C MET A 9 -33.56 -32.26 -1.31
N LYS A 10 -33.46 -32.83 -2.51
CA LYS A 10 -32.19 -33.17 -3.14
C LYS A 10 -31.46 -31.86 -3.43
N PHE A 11 -30.62 -31.41 -2.50
CA PHE A 11 -29.69 -30.32 -2.75
C PHE A 11 -28.72 -30.79 -3.85
N SER A 12 -28.92 -30.22 -5.05
CA SER A 12 -28.17 -30.54 -6.26
C SER A 12 -26.69 -30.21 -6.04
N GLY A 13 -25.82 -31.23 -6.09
CA GLY A 13 -24.36 -31.08 -5.91
C GLY A 13 -23.72 -30.08 -6.89
N LEU A 14 -24.41 -29.77 -7.99
CA LEU A 14 -24.03 -28.72 -8.93
C LEU A 14 -23.99 -27.32 -8.29
N VAL A 15 -24.92 -27.03 -7.36
CA VAL A 15 -24.98 -25.74 -6.67
C VAL A 15 -23.81 -25.59 -5.69
N LEU A 16 -23.40 -26.68 -5.04
CA LEU A 16 -22.25 -26.69 -4.14
C LEU A 16 -20.94 -26.53 -4.92
N ALA A 17 -20.81 -27.17 -6.09
CA ALA A 17 -19.64 -27.04 -6.96
C ALA A 17 -19.48 -25.61 -7.54
N LEU A 18 -20.58 -24.95 -7.91
CA LEU A 18 -20.56 -23.55 -8.37
C LEU A 18 -20.19 -22.56 -7.26
N LEU A 19 -20.63 -22.80 -6.02
CA LEU A 19 -20.26 -21.97 -4.87
C LEU A 19 -18.78 -22.12 -4.49
N LEU A 20 -18.21 -23.33 -4.63
CA LEU A 20 -16.77 -23.57 -4.42
C LEU A 20 -15.90 -22.93 -5.52
N ALA A 21 -16.34 -22.97 -6.78
CA ALA A 21 -15.63 -22.32 -7.88
C ALA A 21 -15.64 -20.78 -7.79
N ALA A 22 -16.72 -20.19 -7.28
CA ALA A 22 -16.82 -18.74 -7.06
C ALA A 22 -15.93 -18.25 -5.89
N ALA A 23 -15.59 -19.12 -4.94
CA ALA A 23 -14.66 -18.80 -3.86
C ALA A 23 -13.18 -18.83 -4.31
N ALA A 24 -12.84 -19.66 -5.30
CA ALA A 24 -11.47 -19.76 -5.83
C ALA A 24 -11.04 -18.49 -6.60
N GLY A 25 -11.98 -17.80 -7.26
CA GLY A 25 -11.69 -16.56 -8.02
C GLY A 25 -11.44 -15.32 -7.16
N ARG A 26 -11.52 -15.41 -5.83
CA ARG A 26 -11.26 -14.29 -4.90
C ARG A 26 -10.02 -14.49 -4.03
N ALA A 27 -9.20 -15.50 -4.33
CA ALA A 27 -8.01 -15.82 -3.54
C ALA A 27 -6.74 -15.05 -3.95
N ASP A 28 -6.74 -14.30 -5.07
CA ASP A 28 -5.58 -13.53 -5.57
C ASP A 28 -5.58 -12.05 -5.14
N ALA A 29 -6.12 -11.72 -3.97
CA ALA A 29 -6.10 -10.35 -3.43
C ALA A 29 -5.57 -10.26 -2.00
N GLN A 30 -4.88 -11.28 -1.50
CA GLN A 30 -3.81 -11.02 -0.55
C GLN A 30 -2.61 -10.52 -1.35
N ASP A 31 -2.64 -9.23 -1.74
CA ASP A 31 -1.42 -8.53 -2.14
C ASP A 31 -0.41 -8.77 -1.00
N VAL A 32 0.61 -9.57 -1.25
CA VAL A 32 1.75 -9.67 -0.34
C VAL A 32 2.40 -8.30 -0.40
N LEU A 33 2.04 -7.45 0.54
CA LEU A 33 2.69 -6.16 0.72
C LEU A 33 4.09 -6.45 1.25
N ASP A 34 5.07 -6.38 0.37
CA ASP A 34 6.47 -6.37 0.78
C ASP A 34 6.66 -5.16 1.70
N GLN A 35 7.29 -5.38 2.84
CA GLN A 35 7.54 -4.31 3.80
C GLN A 35 9.01 -4.31 4.19
N GLY A 36 9.53 -3.12 4.44
CA GLY A 36 10.94 -2.94 4.75
C GLY A 36 11.20 -1.62 5.43
N GLY A 37 12.47 -1.39 5.72
CA GLY A 37 12.92 -0.15 6.30
C GLY A 37 14.42 0.01 6.17
N PHE A 38 14.88 1.26 6.21
CA PHE A 38 16.27 1.62 6.16
C PHE A 38 16.64 2.44 7.39
N VAL A 39 17.85 2.23 7.90
CA VAL A 39 18.42 3.07 8.95
C VAL A 39 19.67 3.70 8.35
N LEU A 40 19.62 5.00 8.10
CA LEU A 40 20.74 5.76 7.55
C LEU A 40 21.62 6.25 8.70
N ARG A 41 22.91 5.89 8.66
CA ARG A 41 23.89 6.21 9.70
C ARG A 41 25.18 6.78 9.14
N ILE A 42 25.82 7.63 9.94
CA ILE A 42 27.25 7.96 9.81
C ILE A 42 27.92 7.56 11.12
N GLY A 43 28.81 6.56 11.10
CA GLY A 43 29.39 6.01 12.32
C GLY A 43 28.31 5.49 13.27
N SER A 44 28.27 6.01 14.50
CA SER A 44 27.24 5.72 15.51
C SER A 44 25.95 6.52 15.34
N ASP A 45 25.96 7.58 14.53
CA ASP A 45 24.89 8.56 14.50
C ASP A 45 23.82 8.16 13.50
N THR A 46 22.56 8.10 13.96
CA THR A 46 21.41 7.82 13.10
C THR A 46 20.88 9.12 12.51
N LEU A 47 20.95 9.23 11.19
CA LEU A 47 20.50 10.39 10.43
C LEU A 47 19.02 10.31 10.09
N ALA A 48 18.58 9.13 9.65
CA ALA A 48 17.20 8.91 9.30
C ALA A 48 16.78 7.45 9.49
N ILE A 49 15.49 7.25 9.70
CA ILE A 49 14.87 5.94 9.76
C ILE A 49 13.68 5.95 8.82
N GLU A 50 13.65 5.00 7.91
CA GLU A 50 12.57 4.79 6.94
C GLU A 50 11.83 3.50 7.24
N ARG A 51 10.51 3.53 7.04
CA ARG A 51 9.65 2.37 6.90
C ARG A 51 8.87 2.51 5.61
N PHE A 52 8.74 1.44 4.84
CA PHE A 52 7.89 1.41 3.66
C PHE A 52 7.12 0.10 3.51
N THR A 53 6.03 0.19 2.77
CA THR A 53 5.26 -0.95 2.22
C THR A 53 5.21 -0.80 0.70
N ARG A 54 5.41 -1.89 -0.03
CA ARG A 54 5.36 -2.00 -1.48
C ARG A 54 4.27 -3.01 -1.84
N GLY A 55 3.34 -2.57 -2.68
CA GLY A 55 2.34 -3.43 -3.31
C GLY A 55 2.42 -3.34 -4.83
N ALA A 56 1.47 -3.95 -5.53
CA ALA A 56 1.38 -3.87 -6.98
C ALA A 56 1.20 -2.40 -7.43
N GLY A 57 2.27 -1.82 -7.97
CA GLY A 57 2.29 -0.48 -8.56
C GLY A 57 2.30 0.70 -7.57
N VAL A 58 2.49 0.45 -6.27
CA VAL A 58 2.58 1.53 -5.28
C VAL A 58 3.59 1.23 -4.18
N VAL A 59 4.38 2.23 -3.80
CA VAL A 59 5.19 2.21 -2.57
C VAL A 59 4.73 3.35 -1.68
N ARG A 60 4.49 3.07 -0.41
CA ARG A 60 4.20 4.09 0.61
C ARG A 60 5.25 4.02 1.68
N GLY A 61 5.73 5.17 2.14
CA GLY A 61 6.74 5.20 3.18
C GLY A 61 6.67 6.42 4.07
N GLU A 62 7.32 6.27 5.22
CA GLU A 62 7.52 7.30 6.22
C GLU A 62 9.01 7.36 6.57
N LEU A 63 9.57 8.55 6.55
CA LEU A 63 10.97 8.83 6.86
C LEU A 63 11.03 9.83 8.02
N ALA A 64 11.65 9.45 9.13
CA ALA A 64 12.03 10.37 10.20
C ALA A 64 13.45 10.87 9.94
N VAL A 65 13.62 12.15 9.63
CA VAL A 65 14.93 12.78 9.36
C VAL A 65 15.40 13.55 10.59
N ARG A 66 16.29 12.94 11.38
CA ARG A 66 16.65 13.44 12.72
C ARG A 66 17.34 14.79 12.70
N MET A 67 18.30 14.97 11.80
CA MET A 67 19.06 16.24 11.72
C MET A 67 18.18 17.45 11.39
N GLN A 68 17.11 17.24 10.65
CA GLN A 68 16.17 18.29 10.23
C GLN A 68 14.97 18.42 11.18
N GLY A 69 14.76 17.44 12.07
CA GLY A 69 13.62 17.40 12.99
C GLY A 69 12.28 17.29 12.27
N VAL A 70 12.24 16.57 11.14
CA VAL A 70 11.03 16.41 10.31
C VAL A 70 10.67 14.94 10.10
N ARG A 71 9.40 14.71 9.80
CA ARG A 71 8.89 13.47 9.24
C ARG A 71 8.39 13.72 7.82
N VAL A 72 8.73 12.83 6.91
CA VAL A 72 8.31 12.85 5.52
C VAL A 72 7.42 11.64 5.28
N ALA A 73 6.19 11.86 4.83
CA ALA A 73 5.33 10.79 4.35
C ALA A 73 5.30 10.85 2.83
N PHE A 74 5.45 9.72 2.15
CA PHE A 74 5.49 9.69 0.70
C PHE A 74 4.74 8.52 0.07
N THR A 75 4.35 8.72 -1.20
CA THR A 75 3.75 7.71 -2.07
C THR A 75 4.44 7.74 -3.43
N LEU A 76 4.88 6.58 -3.92
CA LEU A 76 5.39 6.37 -5.27
C LEU A 76 4.36 5.57 -6.08
N GLY A 77 4.05 6.04 -7.29
CA GLY A 77 3.44 5.22 -8.34
C GLY A 77 4.55 4.47 -9.08
N VAL A 78 4.42 3.15 -9.19
CA VAL A 78 5.40 2.26 -9.83
C VAL A 78 4.73 1.55 -10.99
N GLN A 79 5.37 1.52 -12.14
CA GLN A 79 4.89 0.83 -13.34
C GLN A 79 5.29 -0.65 -13.32
N ALA A 80 4.77 -1.43 -14.27
CA ALA A 80 5.04 -2.86 -14.36
C ALA A 80 6.51 -3.18 -14.72
N ASP A 81 7.22 -2.23 -15.34
CA ASP A 81 8.66 -2.28 -15.60
C ASP A 81 9.50 -1.73 -14.43
N GLU A 82 8.88 -1.54 -13.26
CA GLU A 82 9.45 -0.99 -12.03
C GLU A 82 9.83 0.50 -12.09
N ALA A 83 9.55 1.20 -13.20
CA ALA A 83 9.79 2.63 -13.30
C ALA A 83 8.84 3.42 -12.39
N VAL A 84 9.36 4.47 -11.74
CA VAL A 84 8.53 5.40 -10.96
C VAL A 84 7.80 6.35 -11.93
N SER A 85 6.47 6.38 -11.86
CA SER A 85 5.64 7.30 -12.67
C SER A 85 5.25 8.56 -11.90
N ARG A 86 5.17 8.48 -10.57
CA ARG A 86 4.73 9.59 -9.71
C ARG A 86 5.38 9.50 -8.34
N PHE A 87 5.73 10.63 -7.75
CA PHE A 87 6.22 10.74 -6.38
C PHE A 87 5.53 11.89 -5.67
N GLU A 88 4.78 11.57 -4.62
CA GLU A 88 4.15 12.54 -3.75
C GLU A 88 4.83 12.49 -2.39
N LEU A 89 5.14 13.63 -1.80
CA LEU A 89 5.60 13.70 -0.42
C LEU A 89 4.99 14.87 0.33
N THR A 90 4.88 14.70 1.64
CA THR A 90 4.53 15.77 2.58
C THR A 90 5.54 15.81 3.71
N VAL A 91 5.96 17.01 4.10
CA VAL A 91 6.91 17.24 5.19
C VAL A 91 6.17 17.88 6.35
N ARG A 92 6.42 17.37 7.56
CA ARG A 92 5.92 17.94 8.82
C ARG A 92 7.05 17.96 9.84
N ARG A 93 6.99 18.86 10.82
CA ARG A 93 7.86 18.75 12.00
C ARG A 93 7.64 17.44 12.72
N GLN A 94 8.69 16.85 13.26
CA GLN A 94 8.58 15.59 13.99
C GLN A 94 7.67 15.71 15.22
N ALA A 95 7.68 16.86 15.89
CA ALA A 95 6.83 17.14 17.06
C ALA A 95 5.41 17.61 16.72
N ALA A 96 5.08 17.85 15.45
CA ALA A 96 3.74 18.31 15.08
C ALA A 96 2.71 17.19 15.28
N PRO A 97 1.46 17.51 15.67
CA PRO A 97 0.35 16.56 15.67
C PRO A 97 0.21 15.82 14.32
N GLU A 98 -0.39 14.64 14.34
CA GLU A 98 -0.52 13.80 13.14
C GLU A 98 -1.33 14.50 12.03
N ASP A 99 -2.41 15.16 12.44
CA ASP A 99 -3.37 15.90 11.62
C ASP A 99 -2.92 17.33 11.27
N ALA A 100 -1.76 17.77 11.78
CA ALA A 100 -1.22 19.07 11.44
C ALA A 100 -1.03 19.22 9.92
N PRO A 101 -1.33 20.41 9.35
CA PRO A 101 -1.07 20.66 7.94
C PRO A 101 0.44 20.50 7.65
N PRO A 102 0.81 19.98 6.47
CA PRO A 102 2.21 19.84 6.10
C PRO A 102 2.86 21.22 5.89
N GLU A 103 4.13 21.35 6.30
CA GLU A 103 4.94 22.55 6.01
C GLU A 103 5.30 22.62 4.52
N GLN A 104 5.42 21.45 3.88
CA GLN A 104 5.68 21.33 2.45
C GLN A 104 4.90 20.15 1.87
N ARG A 105 4.44 20.32 0.63
CA ARG A 105 3.90 19.26 -0.21
C ARG A 105 4.64 19.32 -1.53
N LEU A 106 4.93 18.16 -2.10
CA LEU A 106 5.54 18.05 -3.42
C LEU A 106 4.86 16.93 -4.19
N THR A 107 4.59 17.17 -5.46
CA THR A 107 4.21 16.14 -6.43
C THR A 107 5.17 16.19 -7.59
N ILE A 108 5.73 15.04 -7.96
CA ILE A 108 6.57 14.88 -9.14
C ILE A 108 5.90 13.85 -10.05
N ALA A 109 5.68 14.21 -11.31
CA ALA A 109 5.24 13.29 -12.36
C ALA A 109 6.42 13.02 -13.31
N PHE A 110 6.75 11.75 -13.52
CA PHE A 110 7.83 11.33 -14.41
C PHE A 110 7.25 10.89 -15.77
N GLN A 111 7.83 11.38 -16.86
CA GLN A 111 7.44 11.03 -18.23
C GLN A 111 8.68 10.88 -19.11
N ALA A 112 8.93 9.67 -19.60
CA ALA A 112 10.12 9.31 -20.37
C ALA A 112 11.42 9.76 -19.67
N ASP A 113 12.10 10.75 -20.22
CA ASP A 113 13.35 11.34 -19.72
C ASP A 113 13.15 12.65 -18.95
N SER A 114 11.91 13.02 -18.65
CA SER A 114 11.55 14.28 -18.00
C SER A 114 10.76 14.09 -16.71
N ALA A 115 10.76 15.12 -15.87
CA ALA A 115 9.94 15.18 -14.67
C ALA A 115 9.32 16.58 -14.52
N VAL A 116 8.05 16.64 -14.13
CA VAL A 116 7.34 17.87 -13.78
C VAL A 116 7.10 17.88 -12.29
N MET A 117 7.45 18.97 -11.62
CA MET A 117 7.38 19.13 -10.18
C MET A 117 6.43 20.27 -9.81
N GLU A 118 5.55 20.02 -8.84
CA GLU A 118 4.58 20.96 -8.28
C GLU A 118 4.73 20.98 -6.76
N SER A 119 4.81 22.17 -6.15
CA SER A 119 4.96 22.36 -4.70
C SER A 119 3.92 23.32 -4.12
#